data_AF-W4V5X9-F1
#
_entry.id   AF-W4V5X9-F1
#
_cell.length_a   1.000
_cell.length_b   1.000
_cell.length_c   1.000
_cell.angle_alpha   90.00
_cell.angle_beta   90.00
_cell.angle_gamma   90.00
#
_symmetry.space_group_name_H-M   'P 1'
#
loop_
_entity.id
_entity.type
_entity.pdbx_description
1 polymer ?
#
loop_
_entity_poly.entity_id
_entity_poly.type
_entity_poly.pdbx_seq_one_letter_code
_entity_poly.pdbx_strand_id
1 'polypeptide(L)'
;MERLKSIINQRFNLAETLYWVLFIMFLMLKCLYFQFTTKLNTDPYLSTVNLTMFLSSFSILLIIAALISLAFNKLRFVALFTINLLLTILLIADTNFFRYYYNLITIPVLFQLDIKLMSSVNESILSQFMIKDLIYLIDLPFMLMGVFLLSKNVRKIHISRRAYRCAALLVVGMVTFLSVFHTSNLNSFAYSNNYSAKSLGVIFPITTIQSC
;
A
#
# COMPACT_ATOMS: atom_id res chain seq x y z
N MET A 1 39.91 16.40 0.45
CA MET A 1 39.31 15.05 0.50
C MET A 1 37.99 15.01 1.29
N GLU A 2 37.91 15.67 2.46
CA GLU A 2 36.69 15.84 3.28
C GLU A 2 35.46 16.38 2.52
N ARG A 3 35.64 17.44 1.71
CA ARG A 3 34.55 18.03 0.90
C ARG A 3 33.97 17.09 -0.16
N LEU A 4 34.78 16.19 -0.73
CA LEU A 4 34.28 15.22 -1.72
C LEU A 4 33.40 14.16 -1.04
N LYS A 5 33.82 13.72 0.16
CA LYS A 5 33.11 12.72 0.95
C LYS A 5 31.76 13.24 1.45
N SER A 6 31.66 14.53 1.82
CA SER A 6 30.39 15.14 2.22
C SER A 6 29.40 15.25 1.05
N ILE A 7 29.86 15.65 -0.14
CA ILE A 7 29.02 15.73 -1.34
C ILE A 7 28.47 14.35 -1.73
N ILE A 8 29.31 13.31 -1.72
CA ILE A 8 28.86 11.94 -2.04
C ILE A 8 27.84 11.46 -1.02
N ASN A 9 28.06 11.73 0.28
CA ASN A 9 27.13 11.34 1.34
C ASN A 9 25.79 12.08 1.24
N GLN A 10 25.81 13.36 0.85
CA GLN A 10 24.61 14.15 0.63
C GLN A 10 23.80 13.62 -0.56
N ARG A 11 24.45 13.32 -1.69
CA ARG A 11 23.78 12.74 -2.87
C ARG A 11 23.15 11.38 -2.56
N PHE A 12 23.83 10.54 -1.79
CA PHE A 12 23.28 9.25 -1.36
C PHE A 12 22.05 9.42 -0.46
N ASN A 13 22.10 10.33 0.52
CA ASN A 13 20.96 10.61 1.39
C ASN A 13 19.74 11.14 0.61
N LEU A 14 19.97 12.01 -0.39
CA LEU A 14 18.91 12.52 -1.26
C LEU A 14 18.28 11.41 -2.10
N ALA A 15 19.10 10.54 -2.70
CA ALA A 15 18.61 9.40 -3.48
C ALA A 15 17.82 8.41 -2.61
N GLU A 16 18.27 8.18 -1.37
CA GLU A 16 17.53 7.38 -0.40
C GLU A 16 16.17 8.01 -0.09
N THR A 17 16.12 9.30 0.27
CA THR A 17 14.84 9.97 0.56
C THR A 17 13.89 9.97 -0.63
N LEU A 18 14.42 10.18 -1.83
CA LEU A 18 13.64 10.15 -3.07
C LEU A 18 13.05 8.76 -3.31
N TYR A 19 13.80 7.70 -3.04
CA TYR A 19 13.29 6.32 -3.16
C TYR A 19 12.11 6.04 -2.21
N TRP A 20 12.18 6.52 -0.95
CA TRP A 20 11.06 6.40 -0.01
C TRP A 20 9.83 7.18 -0.47
N VAL A 21 10.01 8.40 -0.98
CA VAL A 21 8.92 9.23 -1.50
C VAL A 21 8.28 8.58 -2.72
N LEU A 22 9.07 8.04 -3.64
CA LEU A 22 8.55 7.35 -4.83
C LEU A 22 7.81 6.06 -4.47
N PHE A 23 8.28 5.29 -3.49
CA PHE A 23 7.56 4.13 -2.97
C PHE A 23 6.15 4.51 -2.50
N ILE A 24 6.03 5.55 -1.67
CA ILE A 24 4.73 6.02 -1.17
C ILE A 24 3.87 6.54 -2.33
N MET A 25 4.44 7.34 -3.22
CA MET A 25 3.72 7.95 -4.33
C MET A 25 3.19 6.91 -5.31
N PHE A 26 3.99 5.91 -5.71
CA PHE A 26 3.54 4.84 -6.61
C PHE A 26 2.45 3.99 -5.97
N LEU A 27 2.59 3.59 -4.70
CA LEU A 27 1.54 2.85 -4.01
C LEU A 27 0.24 3.67 -3.87
N MET A 28 0.35 4.97 -3.59
CA MET A 28 -0.82 5.85 -3.56
C MET A 28 -1.52 5.95 -4.91
N LEU A 29 -0.77 6.06 -6.01
CA LEU A 29 -1.35 6.06 -7.37
C LEU A 29 -2.07 4.74 -7.68
N LYS A 30 -1.55 3.61 -7.21
CA LYS A 30 -2.21 2.30 -7.35
C LYS A 30 -3.49 2.23 -6.54
N CYS A 31 -3.48 2.69 -5.29
CA CYS A 31 -4.69 2.76 -4.47
C CYS A 31 -5.76 3.66 -5.10
N LEU A 32 -5.36 4.80 -5.68
CA LEU A 32 -6.28 5.67 -6.44
C LEU A 32 -6.85 4.96 -7.67
N TYR A 33 -5.99 4.35 -8.49
CA TYR A 33 -6.42 3.61 -9.68
C TYR A 33 -7.40 2.48 -9.33
N PHE A 34 -7.15 1.79 -8.21
CA PHE A 34 -8.07 0.80 -7.64
C PHE A 34 -9.44 1.42 -7.30
N GLN A 35 -9.47 2.53 -6.57
CA GLN A 35 -10.70 3.23 -6.18
C GLN A 35 -11.54 3.66 -7.39
N PHE A 36 -10.90 4.13 -8.47
CA PHE A 36 -11.59 4.48 -9.71
C PHE A 36 -12.10 3.25 -10.46
N THR A 37 -11.30 2.19 -10.53
CA THR A 37 -11.66 0.97 -11.26
C THR A 37 -12.84 0.23 -10.61
N THR A 38 -12.89 0.24 -9.28
CA THR A 38 -13.96 -0.38 -8.48
C THR A 38 -15.19 0.51 -8.32
N LYS A 39 -15.16 1.76 -8.77
CA LYS A 39 -16.21 2.78 -8.54
C LYS A 39 -16.58 2.93 -7.05
N LEU A 40 -15.64 2.64 -6.15
CA LEU A 40 -15.80 2.89 -4.71
C LEU A 40 -15.85 4.40 -4.42
N ASN A 41 -15.18 5.19 -5.25
CA ASN A 41 -15.29 6.64 -5.23
C ASN A 41 -16.71 7.07 -5.59
N THR A 42 -17.26 7.97 -4.79
CA THR A 42 -18.50 8.67 -5.11
C THR A 42 -18.20 9.98 -5.81
N ASP A 43 -18.93 10.27 -6.89
CA ASP A 43 -18.95 11.61 -7.45
C ASP A 43 -19.64 12.56 -6.43
N PRO A 44 -19.09 13.76 -6.15
CA PRO A 44 -17.88 14.37 -6.73
C PRO A 44 -16.56 13.82 -6.18
N TYR A 45 -15.50 13.84 -7.00
CA TYR A 45 -14.19 13.28 -6.62
C TYR A 45 -13.55 13.90 -5.37
N LEU A 46 -13.84 15.18 -5.08
CA LEU A 46 -13.42 15.90 -3.88
C LEU A 46 -14.43 15.80 -2.72
N SER A 47 -15.33 14.81 -2.75
CA SER A 47 -16.22 14.55 -1.62
C SER A 47 -15.41 14.22 -0.36
N THR A 48 -15.99 14.55 0.80
CA THR A 48 -15.40 14.25 2.12
C THR A 48 -15.05 12.76 2.25
N VAL A 49 -15.88 11.90 1.66
CA VAL A 49 -15.72 10.44 1.65
C VAL A 49 -14.44 10.02 0.90
N ASN A 50 -14.23 10.53 -0.32
CA ASN A 50 -13.02 10.20 -1.09
C ASN A 50 -11.75 10.76 -0.45
N LEU A 51 -11.83 11.96 0.15
CA LEU A 51 -10.72 12.53 0.92
C LEU A 51 -10.38 11.66 2.15
N THR A 52 -11.38 11.14 2.86
CA THR A 52 -11.15 10.21 3.98
C THR A 52 -10.56 8.88 3.52
N MET A 53 -10.98 8.33 2.37
CA MET A 53 -10.37 7.12 1.78
C MET A 53 -8.90 7.32 1.40
N PHE A 54 -8.60 8.47 0.79
CA PHE A 54 -7.25 8.81 0.39
C PHE A 54 -6.34 8.98 1.62
N LEU A 55 -6.81 9.73 2.62
CA LEU A 55 -6.03 10.05 3.82
C LEU A 55 -5.80 8.80 4.69
N SER A 56 -6.79 7.91 4.79
CA SER A 56 -6.63 6.64 5.50
C SER A 56 -5.67 5.68 4.79
N SER A 57 -5.77 5.54 3.46
CA SER A 57 -4.82 4.74 2.67
C SER A 57 -3.38 5.27 2.80
N PHE A 58 -3.21 6.59 2.76
CA PHE A 58 -1.92 7.24 3.01
C PHE A 58 -1.38 6.97 4.41
N SER A 59 -2.25 7.01 5.43
CA SER A 59 -1.89 6.74 6.82
C SER A 59 -1.35 5.31 7.00
N ILE A 60 -2.03 4.32 6.41
CA ILE A 60 -1.61 2.91 6.46
C ILE A 60 -0.26 2.73 5.77
N LEU A 61 -0.03 3.36 4.62
CA LEU A 61 1.27 3.31 3.94
C LEU A 61 2.40 3.92 4.78
N LEU A 62 2.14 5.01 5.51
CA LEU A 62 3.12 5.58 6.43
C LEU A 62 3.46 4.64 7.59
N ILE A 63 2.46 3.93 8.13
CA ILE A 63 2.67 2.93 9.18
C ILE A 63 3.51 1.76 8.65
N ILE A 64 3.19 1.25 7.46
CA ILE A 64 3.99 0.20 6.80
C ILE A 64 5.43 0.68 6.56
N ALA A 65 5.61 1.90 6.05
CA ALA A 65 6.93 2.49 5.84
C ALA A 65 7.71 2.64 7.16
N ALA A 66 7.06 3.03 8.25
CA ALA A 66 7.64 3.10 9.58
C ALA A 66 8.13 1.72 10.06
N LEU A 67 7.30 0.69 9.92
CA LEU A 67 7.64 -0.69 10.29
C LEU A 67 8.80 -1.24 9.44
N ILE A 68 8.85 -0.96 8.14
CA ILE A 68 9.96 -1.40 7.28
C ILE A 68 11.27 -0.72 7.70
N SER A 69 11.23 0.58 7.98
CA SER A 69 12.36 1.33 8.54
C SER A 69 12.81 0.71 9.87
N LEU A 70 11.83 0.33 10.72
CA LEU A 70 11.86 -0.51 11.93
C LEU A 70 12.56 -1.87 11.82
N ALA A 71 12.22 -2.65 10.81
CA ALA A 71 12.54 -4.07 10.74
C ALA A 71 13.84 -4.33 9.96
N PHE A 72 14.05 -3.62 8.85
CA PHE A 72 15.20 -3.87 7.96
C PHE A 72 16.27 -2.77 8.05
N ASN A 73 17.54 -3.17 8.19
CA ASN A 73 18.68 -2.24 8.20
C ASN A 73 19.39 -2.23 6.84
N LYS A 74 20.16 -3.28 6.54
CA LYS A 74 20.89 -3.40 5.25
C LYS A 74 19.96 -3.69 4.07
N LEU A 75 18.89 -4.45 4.32
CA LEU A 75 17.97 -4.94 3.29
C LEU A 75 16.74 -4.03 3.11
N ARG A 76 16.75 -2.81 3.64
CA ARG A 76 15.60 -1.88 3.60
C ARG A 76 15.08 -1.60 2.19
N PHE A 77 15.96 -1.44 1.20
CA PHE A 77 15.55 -1.19 -0.19
C PHE A 77 14.95 -2.45 -0.83
N VAL A 78 15.52 -3.62 -0.53
CA VAL A 78 14.95 -4.90 -0.94
C VAL A 78 13.58 -5.10 -0.30
N ALA A 79 13.44 -4.83 1.00
CA ALA A 79 12.18 -4.92 1.72
C ALA A 79 11.11 -3.98 1.15
N LEU A 80 11.46 -2.72 0.85
CA LEU A 80 10.54 -1.79 0.18
C LEU A 80 10.06 -2.32 -1.18
N PHE A 81 10.97 -2.86 -1.98
CA PHE A 81 10.62 -3.46 -3.26
C PHE A 81 9.74 -4.71 -3.11
N THR A 82 10.10 -5.61 -2.19
CA THR A 82 9.32 -6.82 -1.91
C THR A 82 7.91 -6.47 -1.42
N ILE A 83 7.77 -5.49 -0.52
CA ILE A 83 6.47 -5.03 -0.04
C ILE A 83 5.68 -4.34 -1.17
N ASN A 84 6.33 -3.52 -2.01
CA ASN A 84 5.67 -2.93 -3.18
C ASN A 84 5.11 -4.03 -4.10
N LEU A 85 5.92 -5.05 -4.40
CA LEU A 85 5.51 -6.18 -5.24
C LEU A 85 4.35 -6.96 -4.60
N LEU A 86 4.42 -7.25 -3.30
CA LEU A 86 3.37 -7.97 -2.59
C LEU A 86 2.05 -7.17 -2.58
N LEU A 87 2.09 -5.87 -2.27
CA LEU A 87 0.92 -4.99 -2.33
C LEU A 87 0.37 -4.85 -3.74
N THR A 88 1.23 -4.89 -4.76
CA THR A 88 0.81 -4.85 -6.16
C THR A 88 0.02 -6.09 -6.55
N ILE A 89 0.53 -7.28 -6.20
CA ILE A 89 -0.16 -8.55 -6.44
C ILE A 89 -1.51 -8.55 -5.70
N LEU A 90 -1.52 -8.09 -4.45
CA LEU A 90 -2.73 -7.99 -3.64
C LEU A 90 -3.77 -7.06 -4.29
N LEU A 91 -3.39 -5.87 -4.73
CA LEU A 91 -4.31 -4.93 -5.41
C LEU A 91 -4.85 -5.47 -6.74
N ILE A 92 -4.02 -6.21 -7.50
CA ILE A 92 -4.49 -6.87 -8.73
C ILE A 92 -5.51 -7.95 -8.39
N ALA A 93 -5.23 -8.78 -7.36
CA ALA A 93 -6.15 -9.81 -6.90
C ALA A 93 -7.48 -9.20 -6.43
N ASP A 94 -7.43 -8.16 -5.61
CA ASP A 94 -8.62 -7.43 -5.15
C ASP A 94 -9.40 -6.83 -6.31
N THR A 95 -8.72 -6.27 -7.32
CA THR A 95 -9.40 -5.65 -8.47
C THR A 95 -10.18 -6.71 -9.25
N ASN A 96 -9.55 -7.87 -9.48
CA ASN A 96 -10.19 -8.96 -10.21
C ASN A 96 -11.36 -9.55 -9.40
N PHE A 97 -11.15 -9.80 -8.11
CA PHE A 97 -12.19 -10.30 -7.22
C PHE A 97 -13.39 -9.33 -7.13
N PHE A 98 -13.13 -8.02 -7.03
CA PHE A 98 -14.17 -7.01 -6.99
C PHE A 98 -14.96 -6.95 -8.31
N ARG A 99 -14.33 -7.14 -9.48
CA ARG A 99 -15.06 -7.20 -10.76
C ARG A 99 -16.04 -8.37 -10.81
N TYR A 100 -15.68 -9.50 -10.21
CA TYR A 100 -16.51 -10.70 -10.23
C TYR A 100 -17.60 -10.70 -9.16
N TYR A 101 -17.26 -10.28 -7.92
CA TYR A 101 -18.15 -10.40 -6.76
C TYR A 101 -18.71 -9.05 -6.26
N TYR A 102 -18.31 -7.91 -6.84
CA TYR A 102 -18.65 -6.55 -6.39
C TYR A 102 -18.40 -6.29 -4.90
N ASN A 103 -17.47 -7.05 -4.31
CA ASN A 103 -17.09 -6.99 -2.92
C ASN A 103 -15.57 -7.12 -2.79
N LEU A 104 -15.00 -6.56 -1.73
CA LEU A 104 -13.57 -6.62 -1.48
C LEU A 104 -13.19 -7.96 -0.85
N ILE A 105 -11.97 -8.43 -1.14
CA ILE A 105 -11.44 -9.63 -0.49
C ILE A 105 -11.29 -9.33 0.99
N THR A 106 -11.82 -10.23 1.81
CA THR A 106 -11.66 -10.20 3.26
C THR A 106 -11.13 -11.54 3.75
N ILE A 107 -10.53 -11.54 4.94
CA ILE A 107 -9.91 -12.74 5.54
C ILE A 107 -10.85 -13.96 5.55
N PRO A 108 -12.15 -13.83 5.91
CA PRO A 108 -13.07 -14.97 5.89
C PRO A 108 -13.25 -15.56 4.49
N VAL A 109 -13.29 -14.71 3.46
CA VAL A 109 -13.38 -15.16 2.06
C VAL A 109 -12.13 -15.96 1.69
N LEU A 110 -10.93 -15.48 2.05
CA LEU A 110 -9.67 -16.21 1.77
C LEU A 110 -9.64 -17.60 2.42
N PHE A 111 -10.20 -17.75 3.63
CA PHE A 111 -10.30 -19.06 4.30
C PHE A 111 -11.43 -19.93 3.75
N GLN A 112 -12.46 -19.35 3.14
CA GLN A 112 -13.56 -20.03 2.47
C GLN A 112 -13.30 -20.33 0.98
N LEU A 113 -12.17 -19.88 0.43
CA LEU A 113 -11.72 -20.23 -0.92
C LEU A 113 -11.28 -21.70 -0.95
N ASP A 114 -12.25 -22.61 -0.92
CA ASP A 114 -12.01 -24.01 -1.21
C ASP A 114 -11.57 -24.14 -2.67
N ILE A 115 -10.28 -24.45 -2.83
CA ILE A 115 -9.55 -24.66 -4.11
C ILE A 115 -10.31 -25.61 -5.07
N LYS A 116 -11.19 -26.46 -4.53
CA LYS A 116 -11.98 -27.46 -5.25
C LYS A 116 -13.20 -26.90 -6.00
N LEU A 117 -13.76 -25.77 -5.55
CA LEU A 117 -14.91 -25.10 -6.21
C LEU A 117 -14.48 -24.07 -7.26
N MET A 118 -13.22 -23.65 -7.27
CA MET A 118 -12.69 -22.68 -8.23
C MET A 118 -12.31 -23.27 -9.59
N SER A 119 -12.18 -24.60 -9.73
CA SER A 119 -11.70 -25.22 -10.98
C SER A 119 -12.63 -25.00 -12.18
N SER A 120 -13.95 -24.92 -11.97
CA SER A 120 -14.94 -24.62 -13.01
C SER A 120 -15.13 -23.12 -13.26
N VAL A 121 -14.78 -22.26 -12.30
CA VAL A 121 -14.89 -20.80 -12.40
C VAL A 121 -13.62 -20.15 -12.98
N ASN A 122 -12.49 -20.87 -12.93
CA ASN A 122 -11.17 -20.39 -13.33
C ASN A 122 -11.11 -19.90 -14.80
N GLU A 123 -11.81 -20.58 -15.71
CA GLU A 123 -11.86 -20.16 -17.13
C GLU A 123 -12.59 -18.82 -17.32
N SER A 124 -13.61 -18.55 -16.51
CA SER A 124 -14.35 -17.28 -16.56
C SER A 124 -13.57 -16.13 -15.91
N ILE A 125 -12.81 -16.39 -14.84
CA ILE A 125 -11.99 -15.40 -14.14
C ILE A 125 -10.76 -15.00 -14.97
N LEU A 126 -10.15 -15.95 -15.69
CA LEU A 126 -9.01 -15.67 -16.56
C LEU A 126 -9.38 -14.83 -17.78
N SER A 127 -10.60 -15.01 -18.33
CA SER A 127 -11.08 -14.18 -19.44
C SER A 127 -11.37 -12.72 -19.07
N GLN A 128 -11.49 -12.41 -17.78
CA GLN A 128 -11.69 -11.06 -17.26
C GLN A 128 -10.40 -10.33 -16.87
N PHE A 129 -9.23 -10.98 -17.00
CA PHE A 129 -7.95 -10.30 -16.91
C PHE A 129 -7.85 -9.30 -18.06
N MET A 130 -8.08 -8.02 -17.74
CA MET A 130 -7.92 -6.95 -18.70
C MET A 130 -6.46 -6.55 -18.76
N ILE A 131 -5.96 -6.30 -19.98
CA ILE A 131 -4.63 -5.70 -20.23
C ILE A 131 -4.43 -4.40 -19.44
N LYS A 132 -5.52 -3.72 -19.06
CA LYS A 132 -5.51 -2.52 -18.21
C LYS A 132 -4.87 -2.75 -16.83
N ASP A 133 -4.87 -3.98 -16.31
CA ASP A 133 -4.25 -4.29 -15.01
C ASP A 133 -2.70 -4.29 -15.09
N LEU A 134 -2.14 -4.26 -16.30
CA LEU A 134 -0.70 -4.06 -16.53
C LEU A 134 -0.21 -2.69 -16.01
N ILE A 135 -1.11 -1.72 -15.85
CA ILE A 135 -0.78 -0.39 -15.31
C ILE A 135 -0.17 -0.48 -13.90
N TYR A 136 -0.56 -1.50 -13.12
CA TYR A 136 -0.02 -1.76 -11.79
C TYR A 136 1.44 -2.23 -11.80
N LEU A 137 1.98 -2.64 -12.96
CA LEU A 137 3.36 -3.14 -13.10
C LEU A 137 4.34 -2.08 -13.64
N ILE A 138 3.86 -0.94 -14.11
CA ILE A 138 4.69 0.09 -14.77
C ILE A 138 5.75 0.69 -13.83
N ASP A 139 5.47 0.75 -12.53
CA ASP A 139 6.39 1.28 -11.52
C ASP A 139 7.48 0.29 -11.09
N LEU A 140 7.27 -1.03 -11.28
CA LEU A 140 8.21 -2.07 -10.88
C LEU A 140 9.61 -1.92 -11.50
N PRO A 141 9.79 -1.67 -12.82
CA PRO A 141 11.14 -1.48 -13.37
C PRO A 141 11.86 -0.29 -12.75
N PHE A 142 11.14 0.80 -12.46
CA PHE A 142 11.70 1.98 -11.81
C PHE A 142 12.14 1.65 -10.38
N MET A 143 11.29 0.97 -9.61
CA MET A 143 11.58 0.57 -8.24
C MET A 143 12.73 -0.44 -8.16
N LEU A 144 12.83 -1.36 -9.12
CA LEU A 144 13.91 -2.35 -9.23
C LEU A 144 15.25 -1.67 -9.54
N MET A 145 15.26 -0.71 -10.48
CA MET A 145 16.45 0.08 -10.79
C MET A 145 16.97 0.83 -9.54
N GLY A 146 16.06 1.41 -8.75
CA GLY A 146 16.40 2.04 -7.47
C GLY A 146 17.06 1.06 -6.48
N VAL A 147 16.55 -0.17 -6.36
CA VAL A 147 17.20 -1.20 -5.53
C VAL A 147 18.62 -1.47 -6.01
N PHE A 148 18.84 -1.71 -7.30
CA PHE A 148 20.18 -2.06 -7.81
C PHE A 148 21.21 -0.93 -7.59
N LEU A 149 20.80 0.32 -7.77
CA LEU A 149 21.67 1.50 -7.57
C LEU A 149 21.98 1.75 -6.08
N LEU A 150 20.97 1.66 -5.20
CA LEU A 150 21.10 2.02 -3.79
C LEU A 150 21.60 0.86 -2.92
N SER A 151 21.31 -0.39 -3.29
CA SER A 151 21.70 -1.60 -2.53
C SER A 151 23.22 -1.81 -2.48
N LYS A 152 23.96 -1.38 -3.50
CA LYS A 152 25.42 -1.50 -3.57
C LYS A 152 26.17 -0.63 -2.57
N ASN A 153 25.55 0.47 -2.12
CA ASN A 153 26.20 1.48 -1.29
C ASN A 153 25.55 1.63 0.10
N VAL A 154 24.81 0.61 0.56
CA VAL A 154 24.06 0.68 1.82
C VAL A 154 25.00 0.74 3.02
N ARG A 155 24.98 1.87 3.70
CA ARG A 155 25.65 2.04 5.00
C ARG A 155 24.74 1.54 6.12
N LYS A 156 25.33 0.88 7.12
CA LYS A 156 24.60 0.56 8.36
C LYS A 156 24.23 1.87 9.05
N ILE A 157 22.95 2.04 9.36
CA ILE A 157 22.48 3.17 10.16
C ILE A 157 22.43 2.73 11.64
N HIS A 158 22.83 3.62 12.55
CA HIS A 158 22.68 3.41 13.98
C HIS A 158 21.21 3.30 14.38
N ILE A 159 20.93 2.42 15.35
CA ILE A 159 19.57 2.11 15.80
C ILE A 159 18.79 3.36 16.26
N SER A 160 19.47 4.37 16.83
CA SER A 160 18.87 5.62 17.31
C SER A 160 18.27 6.46 16.19
N ARG A 161 19.02 6.68 15.10
CA ARG A 161 18.52 7.43 13.93
C ARG A 161 17.37 6.70 13.23
N ARG A 162 17.39 5.37 13.27
CA ARG A 162 16.33 4.52 12.75
C ARG A 162 15.05 4.63 13.58
N ALA A 163 15.18 4.53 14.90
CA ALA A 163 14.07 4.70 15.82
C ALA A 163 13.42 6.08 15.65
N TYR A 164 14.21 7.14 15.49
CA TYR A 164 13.68 8.49 15.21
C TYR A 164 12.85 8.54 13.92
N ARG A 165 13.35 7.98 12.81
CA ARG A 165 12.60 7.94 11.54
C ARG A 165 11.32 7.12 11.65
N CYS A 166 11.38 5.98 12.32
CA CYS A 166 10.22 5.15 12.58
C CYS A 166 9.18 5.90 13.41
N ALA A 167 9.59 6.47 14.54
CA ALA A 167 8.71 7.24 15.42
C ALA A 167 8.06 8.43 14.69
N ALA A 168 8.83 9.18 13.90
CA ALA A 168 8.29 10.29 13.12
C ALA A 168 7.21 9.84 12.12
N LEU A 169 7.48 8.79 11.34
CA LEU A 169 6.51 8.26 10.37
C LEU A 169 5.28 7.64 11.06
N LEU A 170 5.49 6.92 12.17
CA LEU A 170 4.44 6.25 12.92
C LEU A 170 3.52 7.27 13.60
N VAL A 171 4.07 8.32 14.21
CA VAL A 171 3.27 9.39 14.83
C VAL A 171 2.43 10.09 13.76
N VAL A 172 3.02 10.46 12.63
CA VAL A 172 2.26 11.09 11.54
C VAL A 172 1.16 10.15 11.04
N GLY A 173 1.48 8.90 10.74
CA GLY A 173 0.50 7.91 10.26
C GLY A 173 -0.61 7.59 11.27
N MET A 174 -0.29 7.49 12.56
CA MET A 174 -1.29 7.24 13.61
C MET A 174 -2.19 8.44 13.82
N VAL A 175 -1.66 9.66 13.87
CA VAL A 175 -2.47 10.87 14.04
C VAL A 175 -3.43 11.04 12.87
N THR A 176 -2.96 10.85 11.63
CA THR A 176 -3.83 10.94 10.45
C THR A 176 -4.87 9.82 10.45
N PHE A 177 -4.52 8.60 10.83
CA PHE A 177 -5.46 7.49 10.91
C PHE A 177 -6.54 7.72 11.97
N LEU A 178 -6.16 8.13 13.18
CA LEU A 178 -7.08 8.41 14.29
C LEU A 178 -8.04 9.56 13.96
N SER A 179 -7.54 10.61 13.28
CA SER A 179 -8.38 11.71 12.81
C SER A 179 -9.46 11.24 11.84
N VAL A 180 -9.11 10.34 10.92
CA VAL A 180 -10.09 9.77 9.96
C VAL A 180 -11.05 8.83 10.69
N PHE A 181 -10.54 7.99 11.58
CA PHE A 181 -11.34 7.04 12.36
C PHE A 181 -12.42 7.75 13.19
N HIS A 182 -12.08 8.86 13.86
CA HIS A 182 -13.05 9.64 14.63
C HIS A 182 -14.13 10.30 13.74
N THR A 183 -13.82 10.56 12.48
CA THR A 183 -14.77 11.16 11.53
C THR A 183 -15.69 10.09 10.91
N SER A 184 -15.36 8.81 11.04
CA SER A 184 -16.09 7.71 10.41
C SER A 184 -17.25 7.16 11.25
N ASN A 185 -18.38 6.91 10.61
CA ASN A 185 -19.54 6.28 11.24
C ASN A 185 -19.33 4.75 11.35
N LEU A 186 -18.91 4.29 12.54
CA LEU A 186 -18.62 2.89 12.84
C LEU A 186 -19.80 1.94 12.60
N ASN A 187 -21.04 2.45 12.70
CA ASN A 187 -22.26 1.66 12.53
C ASN A 187 -22.44 1.11 11.11
N SER A 188 -21.83 1.76 10.09
CA SER A 188 -21.94 1.34 8.70
C SER A 188 -21.01 0.17 8.35
N PHE A 189 -19.98 -0.11 9.18
CA PHE A 189 -19.03 -1.20 8.95
C PHE A 189 -19.62 -2.59 9.19
N ALA A 190 -20.67 -2.68 10.01
CA ALA A 190 -21.38 -3.93 10.27
C ALA A 190 -22.19 -4.42 9.05
N TYR A 191 -22.54 -3.52 8.12
CA TYR A 191 -23.43 -3.83 7.00
C TYR A 191 -22.73 -4.28 5.72
N SER A 192 -21.54 -3.75 5.40
CA SER A 192 -20.76 -4.20 4.23
C SER A 192 -19.30 -3.75 4.28
N ASN A 193 -18.40 -4.63 3.83
CA ASN A 193 -16.96 -4.37 3.72
C ASN A 193 -16.61 -3.25 2.74
N ASN A 194 -17.50 -2.97 1.78
CA ASN A 194 -17.36 -1.83 0.90
C ASN A 194 -17.46 -0.51 1.66
N TYR A 195 -18.25 -0.42 2.75
CA TYR A 195 -18.29 0.78 3.60
C TYR A 195 -17.03 0.94 4.47
N SER A 196 -16.45 -0.18 4.94
CA SER A 196 -15.19 -0.17 5.68
C SER A 196 -14.04 0.32 4.81
N ALA A 197 -13.94 -0.14 3.57
CA ALA A 197 -12.96 0.37 2.61
C ALA A 197 -13.20 1.83 2.23
N LYS A 198 -14.49 2.20 2.14
CA LYS A 198 -14.94 3.55 1.79
C LYS A 198 -14.68 4.59 2.88
N SER A 199 -14.43 4.17 4.12
CA SER A 199 -14.15 5.11 5.20
C SER A 199 -12.75 4.95 5.81
N LEU A 200 -12.16 3.75 5.77
CA LEU A 200 -10.86 3.45 6.39
C LEU A 200 -9.77 3.07 5.36
N GLY A 201 -10.10 3.14 4.08
CA GLY A 201 -9.17 2.95 2.98
C GLY A 201 -9.11 1.49 2.50
N VAL A 202 -8.57 1.31 1.29
CA VAL A 202 -8.61 0.03 0.56
C VAL A 202 -7.87 -1.09 1.29
N ILE A 203 -6.86 -0.74 2.09
CA ILE A 203 -5.98 -1.70 2.77
C ILE A 203 -6.59 -2.17 4.11
N PHE A 204 -7.48 -1.39 4.72
CA PHE A 204 -8.10 -1.71 6.01
C PHE A 204 -8.93 -3.01 6.04
N PRO A 205 -9.88 -3.26 5.11
CA PRO A 205 -10.71 -4.47 5.14
C PRO A 205 -9.91 -5.78 5.02
N ILE A 206 -8.70 -5.71 4.48
CA ILE A 206 -7.78 -6.86 4.35
C ILE A 206 -7.18 -7.25 5.71
N THR A 207 -7.09 -6.29 6.65
CA THR A 207 -6.49 -6.49 7.97
C THR A 207 -7.49 -6.88 9.06
N THR A 208 -8.79 -6.66 8.82
CA THR A 208 -9.84 -6.97 9.79
C THR A 208 -10.41 -8.37 9.57
N ILE A 209 -10.22 -9.24 10.55
CA ILE A 209 -10.99 -10.48 10.69
C ILE A 209 -12.40 -10.04 11.10
N GLN A 210 -13.33 -9.95 10.15
CA GLN A 210 -14.74 -9.96 10.50
C GLN A 210 -15.06 -11.39 10.96
N SER A 211 -15.00 -11.60 12.26
CA SER A 211 -15.67 -12.72 12.91
C SER A 211 -17.18 -12.49 12.75
N CYS A 212 -17.80 -13.27 11.85
CA CYS A 212 -19.21 -13.61 11.99
C CYS A 212 -19.43 -14.33 13.32
#